data_AF-A0A6M3K228-F1
#
_entry.id   AF-A0A6M3K228-F1
#
_cell.length_a   1.000
_cell.length_b   1.000
_cell.length_c   1.000
_cell.angle_alpha   90.00
_cell.angle_beta   90.00
_cell.angle_gamma   90.00
#
_symmetry.space_group_name_H-M   'P 1'
#
loop_
_entity.id
_entity.type
_entity.pdbx_description
1 polymer ?
#
loop_
_entity_poly.entity_id
_entity_poly.type
_entity_poly.pdbx_seq_one_letter_code
_entity_poly.pdbx_strand_id
1 'polypeptide(L)'
;PEVKEKINAGELSIHKAYSAIKKDEIKAKAKQVEFPKGKYRIIYADPPWKYGSDRIVYGGDQEEHYPCMTIKELCAMPISDITEDNAVLFLWVTSPILEESFDIIRAWSFEYKTSFIWDKVKHNMGYYNSVRHELLLVCTRGSCLPDVKKLFDSVHTEERTEHSTKPEHFRMIIDTIYPEGNRIELFARKQSKGWKAYGNECKIS
;
A
#
# COMPACT_ATOMS: atom_id res chain seq x y z
N PRO A 1 -16.30 2.95 -31.16
CA PRO A 1 -17.41 3.67 -31.83
C PRO A 1 -17.98 4.77 -30.93
N GLU A 2 -18.40 4.39 -29.73
CA GLU A 2 -19.07 5.27 -28.75
C GLU A 2 -18.18 6.41 -28.18
N VAL A 3 -16.89 6.14 -27.94
CA VAL A 3 -15.93 7.15 -27.43
C VAL A 3 -15.60 8.21 -28.49
N LYS A 4 -15.54 7.82 -29.78
CA LYS A 4 -15.29 8.76 -30.88
C LYS A 4 -16.46 9.73 -31.09
N GLU A 5 -17.69 9.25 -30.92
CA GLU A 5 -18.89 10.09 -31.03
C GLU A 5 -18.96 11.13 -29.92
N LYS A 6 -18.65 10.76 -28.66
CA LYS A 6 -18.61 11.70 -27.52
C LYS A 6 -17.48 12.73 -27.58
N ILE A 7 -16.33 12.38 -28.18
CA ILE A 7 -15.25 13.33 -28.46
C ILE A 7 -15.67 14.32 -29.55
N ASN A 8 -16.28 13.83 -30.63
CA ASN A 8 -16.74 14.66 -31.74
C ASN A 8 -17.88 15.60 -31.35
N ALA A 9 -18.70 15.23 -30.35
CA ALA A 9 -19.74 16.07 -29.77
C ALA A 9 -19.22 17.13 -28.77
N GLY A 10 -17.93 17.14 -28.44
CA GLY A 10 -17.33 18.05 -27.44
C GLY A 10 -17.66 17.70 -25.98
N GLU A 11 -18.38 16.59 -25.74
CA GLU A 11 -18.83 16.14 -24.43
C GLU A 11 -17.71 15.43 -23.63
N LEU A 12 -16.68 14.94 -24.32
CA LEU A 12 -15.51 14.32 -23.71
C LEU A 12 -14.22 14.88 -24.32
N SER A 13 -13.32 15.43 -23.50
CA SER A 13 -12.01 15.82 -24.01
C SER A 13 -11.21 14.57 -24.43
N ILE A 14 -10.42 14.71 -25.50
CA ILE A 14 -9.53 13.65 -26.00
C ILE A 14 -8.67 13.09 -24.86
N HIS A 15 -8.13 13.96 -23.99
CA HIS A 15 -7.36 13.58 -22.82
C HIS A 15 -8.13 12.65 -21.86
N LYS A 16 -9.38 13.00 -21.50
CA LYS A 16 -10.23 12.18 -20.61
C LYS A 16 -10.55 10.81 -21.23
N ALA A 17 -10.76 10.75 -22.55
CA ALA A 17 -10.98 9.49 -23.26
C ALA A 17 -9.75 8.58 -23.20
N TYR A 18 -8.55 9.12 -23.48
CA TYR A 18 -7.30 8.36 -23.39
C TYR A 18 -7.02 7.86 -21.97
N SER A 19 -7.21 8.70 -20.95
CA SER A 19 -7.05 8.29 -19.55
C SER A 19 -8.03 7.17 -19.14
N ALA A 20 -9.27 7.21 -19.65
CA ALA A 20 -10.27 6.16 -19.38
C ALA A 20 -9.87 4.82 -20.02
N ILE A 21 -9.47 4.82 -21.29
CA ILE A 21 -8.99 3.62 -22.00
C ILE A 21 -7.78 3.02 -21.28
N LYS A 22 -6.80 3.85 -20.89
CA LYS A 22 -5.61 3.42 -20.15
C LYS A 22 -5.98 2.81 -18.79
N LYS A 23 -6.94 3.41 -18.06
CA LYS A 23 -7.45 2.87 -16.79
C LYS A 23 -8.13 1.51 -16.95
N ASP A 24 -8.90 1.32 -18.02
CA ASP A 24 -9.56 0.05 -18.32
C ASP A 24 -8.56 -1.04 -18.70
N GLU A 25 -7.52 -0.71 -19.48
CA GLU A 25 -6.42 -1.63 -19.79
C GLU A 25 -5.62 -2.04 -18.54
N ILE A 26 -5.33 -1.10 -17.63
CA ILE A 26 -4.64 -1.41 -16.38
C ILE A 26 -5.51 -2.28 -15.47
N LYS A 27 -6.83 -2.00 -15.37
CA LYS A 27 -7.78 -2.87 -14.65
C LYS A 27 -7.84 -4.28 -15.25
N ALA A 28 -7.77 -4.40 -16.59
CA ALA A 28 -7.73 -5.68 -17.27
C ALA A 28 -6.43 -6.46 -17.00
N LYS A 29 -5.27 -5.78 -16.90
CA LYS A 29 -4.00 -6.40 -16.50
C LYS A 29 -3.98 -6.80 -15.02
N ALA A 30 -4.54 -5.99 -14.13
CA ALA A 30 -4.67 -6.31 -12.71
C ALA A 30 -5.48 -7.60 -12.46
N LYS A 31 -6.45 -7.90 -13.34
CA LYS A 31 -7.21 -9.17 -13.33
C LYS A 31 -6.36 -10.42 -13.63
N GLN A 32 -5.13 -10.29 -14.13
CA GLN A 32 -4.31 -11.46 -14.49
C GLN A 32 -3.46 -12.02 -13.34
N VAL A 33 -3.24 -11.28 -12.25
CA VAL A 33 -2.45 -11.80 -11.13
C VAL A 33 -3.37 -12.63 -10.23
N GLU A 34 -3.19 -13.94 -10.23
CA GLU A 34 -3.92 -14.83 -9.32
C GLU A 34 -3.63 -14.42 -7.86
N PHE A 35 -4.69 -14.34 -7.05
CA PHE A 35 -4.54 -14.02 -5.64
C PHE A 35 -3.63 -15.06 -4.96
N PRO A 36 -2.69 -14.65 -4.09
CA PRO A 36 -1.69 -15.54 -3.52
C PRO A 36 -2.35 -16.70 -2.78
N LYS A 37 -1.76 -17.90 -2.94
CA LYS A 37 -2.17 -19.12 -2.24
C LYS A 37 -1.27 -19.36 -1.04
N GLY A 38 -1.83 -19.93 0.02
CA GLY A 38 -1.11 -20.26 1.25
C GLY A 38 -1.50 -19.38 2.43
N LYS A 39 -0.85 -19.62 3.56
CA LYS A 39 -1.01 -18.86 4.79
C LYS A 39 0.29 -18.12 5.13
N TYR A 40 0.17 -16.83 5.43
CA TYR A 40 1.26 -15.94 5.76
C TYR A 40 1.17 -15.48 7.20
N ARG A 41 2.29 -15.57 7.90
CA ARG A 41 2.48 -15.07 9.25
C ARG A 41 2.85 -13.60 9.26
N ILE A 42 3.64 -13.15 8.28
CA ILE A 42 4.13 -11.77 8.19
C ILE A 42 3.60 -11.13 6.92
N ILE A 43 2.81 -10.07 7.08
CA ILE A 43 2.25 -9.30 5.96
C ILE A 43 2.81 -7.89 6.00
N TYR A 44 3.33 -7.42 4.87
CA TYR A 44 3.80 -6.06 4.66
C TYR A 44 3.01 -5.45 3.51
N ALA A 45 2.41 -4.28 3.69
CA ALA A 45 1.49 -3.71 2.71
C ALA A 45 1.72 -2.21 2.49
N ASP A 46 1.75 -1.80 1.22
CA ASP A 46 1.76 -0.38 0.78
C ASP A 46 0.57 -0.10 -0.16
N PRO A 47 -0.66 0.03 0.38
CA PRO A 47 -1.85 0.12 -0.46
C PRO A 47 -1.87 1.36 -1.37
N PRO A 48 -2.43 1.24 -2.60
CA PRO A 48 -2.57 2.35 -3.52
C PRO A 48 -3.79 3.21 -3.14
N TRP A 49 -3.68 4.02 -2.11
CA TRP A 49 -4.78 4.83 -1.55
C TRP A 49 -5.45 5.72 -2.60
N LYS A 50 -6.78 5.63 -2.73
CA LYS A 50 -7.58 6.63 -3.43
C LYS A 50 -8.01 7.71 -2.44
N TYR A 51 -7.43 8.88 -2.56
CA TYR A 51 -7.84 10.04 -1.77
C TYR A 51 -9.22 10.54 -2.24
N GLY A 52 -10.03 11.07 -1.31
CA GLY A 52 -11.26 11.77 -1.67
C GLY A 52 -10.97 12.98 -2.56
N SER A 53 -11.91 13.35 -3.44
CA SER A 53 -11.77 14.43 -4.42
C SER A 53 -11.35 15.78 -3.83
N ASP A 54 -11.62 15.98 -2.54
CA ASP A 54 -11.42 17.26 -1.85
C ASP A 54 -10.10 17.30 -1.07
N ARG A 55 -9.31 16.22 -1.11
CA ARG A 55 -7.99 16.14 -0.46
C ARG A 55 -6.92 16.43 -1.50
N ILE A 56 -6.17 17.51 -1.30
CA ILE A 56 -4.95 17.83 -2.04
C ILE A 56 -4.00 16.63 -1.99
N VAL A 57 -3.74 16.04 -3.15
CA VAL A 57 -2.65 15.10 -3.38
C VAL A 57 -1.54 15.89 -4.06
N TYR A 58 -0.58 16.43 -3.28
CA TYR A 58 0.62 17.03 -3.87
C TYR A 58 1.81 16.08 -3.68
N GLY A 59 2.25 15.51 -4.80
CA GLY A 59 3.42 14.64 -4.86
C GLY A 59 3.16 13.33 -5.60
N GLY A 60 3.31 13.38 -6.93
CA GLY A 60 3.56 12.23 -7.79
C GLY A 60 2.41 11.92 -8.75
N ASP A 61 2.79 11.64 -10.00
CA ASP A 61 2.02 11.06 -11.12
C ASP A 61 1.28 9.74 -10.81
N GLN A 62 0.91 9.47 -9.55
CA GLN A 62 0.32 8.20 -9.13
C GLN A 62 -1.03 7.93 -9.82
N GLU A 63 -1.83 8.97 -10.08
CA GLU A 63 -3.09 8.82 -10.81
C GLU A 63 -2.89 8.45 -12.30
N GLU A 64 -1.73 8.74 -12.88
CA GLU A 64 -1.45 8.49 -14.31
C GLU A 64 -0.91 7.09 -14.60
N HIS A 65 -0.47 6.37 -13.56
CA HIS A 65 0.19 5.07 -13.73
C HIS A 65 -0.58 3.87 -13.16
N TYR A 66 -1.41 3.99 -12.12
CA TYR A 66 -2.15 2.82 -11.54
C TYR A 66 -3.55 3.16 -10.99
N PRO A 67 -4.48 2.19 -10.91
CA PRO A 67 -5.80 2.43 -10.37
C PRO A 67 -5.69 2.45 -8.84
N CYS A 68 -5.80 3.63 -8.23
CA CYS A 68 -5.97 3.76 -6.79
C CYS A 68 -7.22 2.99 -6.32
N MET A 69 -7.17 2.43 -5.11
CA MET A 69 -8.25 1.70 -4.46
C MET A 69 -8.90 2.52 -3.36
N THR A 70 -10.22 2.47 -3.30
CA THR A 70 -11.01 3.01 -2.19
C THR A 70 -10.81 2.17 -0.93
N ILE A 71 -11.08 2.76 0.24
CA ILE A 71 -11.11 2.03 1.52
C ILE A 71 -12.03 0.81 1.45
N LYS A 72 -13.21 0.96 0.82
CA LYS A 72 -14.15 -0.15 0.62
C LYS A 72 -13.56 -1.30 -0.21
N GLU A 73 -12.84 -1.00 -1.29
CA GLU A 73 -12.17 -2.02 -2.11
C GLU A 73 -11.05 -2.72 -1.34
N LEU A 74 -10.28 -1.97 -0.55
CA LEU A 74 -9.22 -2.54 0.30
C LEU A 74 -9.80 -3.43 1.41
N CYS A 75 -10.86 -3.01 2.09
CA CYS A 75 -11.57 -3.82 3.08
C CYS A 75 -12.15 -5.12 2.49
N ALA A 76 -12.56 -5.10 1.22
CA ALA A 76 -13.15 -6.26 0.55
C ALA A 76 -12.11 -7.30 0.09
N MET A 77 -10.81 -7.02 0.22
CA MET A 77 -9.77 -7.98 -0.14
C MET A 77 -9.78 -9.19 0.81
N PRO A 78 -9.62 -10.43 0.30
CA PRO A 78 -9.62 -11.64 1.11
C PRO A 78 -8.29 -11.87 1.83
N ILE A 79 -7.74 -10.82 2.48
CA ILE A 79 -6.48 -10.93 3.23
C ILE A 79 -6.60 -11.93 4.38
N SER A 80 -7.77 -12.00 5.02
CA SER A 80 -7.99 -12.94 6.11
C SER A 80 -7.85 -14.41 5.70
N ASP A 81 -8.16 -14.72 4.44
CA ASP A 81 -8.13 -16.08 3.91
C ASP A 81 -6.70 -16.57 3.70
N ILE A 82 -5.74 -15.67 3.50
CA ILE A 82 -4.31 -15.98 3.33
C ILE A 82 -3.49 -15.71 4.60
N THR A 83 -4.13 -15.34 5.69
CA THR A 83 -3.44 -14.97 6.94
C THR A 83 -3.52 -16.12 7.94
N GLU A 84 -2.39 -16.43 8.60
CA GLU A 84 -2.34 -17.38 9.72
C GLU A 84 -3.11 -16.86 10.95
N ASP A 85 -3.55 -17.73 11.86
CA ASP A 85 -4.31 -17.31 13.05
C ASP A 85 -3.49 -16.46 14.03
N ASN A 86 -2.15 -16.60 14.00
CA ASN A 86 -1.21 -15.82 14.78
C ASN A 86 -0.22 -15.11 13.84
N ALA A 87 -0.56 -13.89 13.43
CA ALA A 87 0.11 -13.16 12.35
C ALA A 87 0.33 -11.68 12.68
N VAL A 88 1.26 -11.04 11.97
CA VAL A 88 1.56 -9.61 12.08
C VAL A 88 1.38 -8.92 10.73
N LEU A 89 0.79 -7.72 10.76
CA LEU A 89 0.61 -6.83 9.64
C LEU A 89 1.42 -5.55 9.87
N PHE A 90 2.25 -5.22 8.89
CA PHE A 90 2.96 -3.96 8.75
C PHE A 90 2.33 -3.16 7.61
N LEU A 91 1.55 -2.14 7.95
CA LEU A 91 0.72 -1.39 6.99
C LEU A 91 1.22 0.05 6.84
N TRP A 92 1.68 0.42 5.64
CA TRP A 92 2.01 1.81 5.34
C TRP A 92 0.75 2.67 5.23
N VAL A 93 0.77 3.80 5.91
CA VAL A 93 -0.33 4.74 6.01
C VAL A 93 0.19 6.16 5.92
N THR A 94 -0.48 6.99 5.13
CA THR A 94 -0.21 8.44 5.09
C THR A 94 -1.04 9.14 6.15
N SER A 95 -0.55 10.27 6.67
CA SER A 95 -1.27 11.02 7.72
C SER A 95 -2.74 11.32 7.38
N PRO A 96 -3.13 11.67 6.13
CA PRO A 96 -4.54 11.96 5.80
C PRO A 96 -5.48 10.74 5.71
N ILE A 97 -4.96 9.51 5.71
CA ILE A 97 -5.77 8.28 5.63
C ILE A 97 -5.70 7.47 6.92
N LEU A 98 -5.11 8.04 7.97
CA LEU A 98 -4.85 7.34 9.23
C LEU A 98 -6.12 6.80 9.86
N GLU A 99 -7.15 7.63 9.98
CA GLU A 99 -8.41 7.24 10.60
C GLU A 99 -9.11 6.11 9.82
N GLU A 100 -9.20 6.24 8.50
CA GLU A 100 -9.86 5.25 7.65
C GLU A 100 -9.05 3.95 7.51
N SER A 101 -7.73 3.99 7.72
CA SER A 101 -6.89 2.78 7.69
C SER A 101 -7.29 1.76 8.75
N PHE A 102 -7.90 2.19 9.86
CA PHE A 102 -8.37 1.29 10.91
C PHE A 102 -9.56 0.42 10.46
N ASP A 103 -10.36 0.86 9.49
CA ASP A 103 -11.38 -0.01 8.88
C ASP A 103 -10.76 -1.20 8.17
N ILE A 104 -9.64 -0.98 7.48
CA ILE A 104 -8.91 -2.03 6.76
C ILE A 104 -8.27 -3.00 7.73
N ILE A 105 -7.63 -2.48 8.78
CA ILE A 105 -7.03 -3.29 9.85
C ILE A 105 -8.08 -4.25 10.43
N ARG A 106 -9.29 -3.74 10.75
CA ARG A 106 -10.40 -4.57 11.25
C ARG A 106 -10.92 -5.55 10.20
N ALA A 107 -11.12 -5.10 8.96
CA ALA A 107 -11.63 -5.95 7.88
C ALA A 107 -10.70 -7.14 7.59
N TRP A 108 -9.39 -6.92 7.68
CA TRP A 108 -8.38 -7.97 7.53
C TRP A 108 -8.16 -8.78 8.82
N SER A 109 -9.01 -8.59 9.84
CA SER A 109 -8.99 -9.27 11.13
C SER A 109 -7.65 -9.14 11.87
N PHE A 110 -7.15 -7.90 11.93
CA PHE A 110 -6.02 -7.48 12.75
C PHE A 110 -6.47 -6.44 13.80
N GLU A 111 -5.63 -6.25 14.80
CA GLU A 111 -5.75 -5.21 15.82
C GLU A 111 -4.48 -4.36 15.85
N TYR A 112 -4.63 -3.03 15.84
CA TYR A 112 -3.49 -2.11 15.92
C TYR A 112 -2.77 -2.22 17.27
N LYS A 113 -1.42 -2.14 17.26
CA LYS A 113 -0.60 -2.22 18.47
C LYS A 113 0.34 -1.02 18.63
N THR A 114 1.06 -0.64 17.58
CA THR A 114 2.03 0.46 17.61
C THR A 114 2.38 0.91 16.19
N SER A 115 3.30 1.86 16.03
CA SER A 115 3.76 2.31 14.71
C SER A 115 5.23 2.69 14.70
N PHE A 116 5.85 2.53 13.54
CA PHE A 116 7.07 3.25 13.17
C PHE A 116 6.72 4.49 12.33
N ILE A 117 7.64 5.44 12.29
CA ILE A 117 7.57 6.70 11.53
C ILE A 117 8.76 6.75 10.58
N TRP A 118 8.46 6.98 9.31
CA TRP A 118 9.47 7.39 8.33
C TRP A 118 9.47 8.92 8.22
N ASP A 119 10.52 9.58 8.71
CA ASP A 119 10.75 11.01 8.49
C ASP A 119 11.44 11.23 7.13
N LYS A 120 10.71 11.83 6.19
CA LYS A 120 11.13 12.02 4.80
C LYS A 120 12.02 13.25 4.60
N VAL A 121 12.36 13.95 5.68
CA VAL A 121 13.23 15.15 5.75
C VAL A 121 12.65 16.39 5.06
N LYS A 122 12.33 16.29 3.77
CA LYS A 122 11.87 17.39 2.93
C LYS A 122 10.46 17.84 3.30
N HIS A 123 10.26 19.15 3.30
CA HIS A 123 8.96 19.77 3.47
C HIS A 123 7.98 19.24 2.40
N ASN A 124 6.73 19.04 2.81
CA ASN A 124 5.67 18.59 1.93
C ASN A 124 4.41 19.38 2.25
N MET A 125 3.70 19.82 1.22
CA MET A 125 2.52 20.64 1.43
C MET A 125 1.38 19.83 2.08
N GLY A 126 0.73 20.43 3.06
CA GLY A 126 -0.48 19.94 3.68
C GLY A 126 -1.38 21.11 4.08
N TYR A 127 -2.65 20.83 4.38
CA TYR A 127 -3.62 21.88 4.70
C TYR A 127 -3.35 22.58 6.04
N TYR A 128 -2.89 21.82 7.04
CA TYR A 128 -2.69 22.31 8.40
C TYR A 128 -1.21 22.38 8.79
N ASN A 129 -0.38 21.49 8.24
CA ASN A 129 1.03 21.36 8.56
C ASN A 129 1.81 20.73 7.39
N SER A 130 3.14 20.77 7.47
CA SER A 130 4.00 20.05 6.54
C SER A 130 4.02 18.55 6.83
N VAL A 131 3.27 17.76 6.06
CA VAL A 131 3.22 16.30 6.23
C VAL A 131 4.46 15.64 5.62
N ARG A 132 5.56 15.68 6.38
CA ARG A 132 6.86 15.13 5.96
C ARG A 132 7.09 13.67 6.36
N HIS A 133 6.12 13.02 6.98
CA HIS A 133 6.27 11.65 7.46
C HIS A 133 5.22 10.70 6.90
N GLU A 134 5.57 9.41 6.86
CA GLU A 134 4.64 8.31 6.67
C GLU A 134 4.68 7.38 7.89
N LEU A 135 3.57 6.69 8.15
CA LEU A 135 3.41 5.78 9.27
C LEU A 135 3.51 4.34 8.76
N LEU A 136 4.24 3.50 9.47
CA LEU A 136 4.17 2.05 9.31
C LEU A 136 3.49 1.48 10.55
N LEU A 137 2.19 1.21 10.42
CA LEU A 137 1.40 0.66 11.52
C LEU A 137 1.74 -0.81 11.72
N VAL A 138 1.88 -1.23 12.97
CA VAL A 138 2.10 -2.60 13.39
C VAL A 138 0.81 -3.11 14.03
N CYS A 139 0.23 -4.14 13.43
CA CYS A 139 -1.03 -4.74 13.84
C CYS A 139 -0.84 -6.25 14.00
N THR A 140 -1.61 -6.90 14.88
CA THR A 140 -1.53 -8.35 15.09
C THR A 140 -2.89 -9.01 14.97
N ARG A 141 -2.86 -10.25 14.48
CA ARG A 141 -3.92 -11.24 14.68
C ARG A 141 -3.38 -12.24 15.69
N GLY A 142 -4.17 -12.55 16.72
CA GLY A 142 -3.63 -13.22 17.90
C GLY A 142 -2.60 -12.34 18.61
N SER A 143 -1.63 -12.96 19.29
CA SER A 143 -0.61 -12.23 20.04
C SER A 143 0.57 -11.77 19.17
N CYS A 144 0.93 -12.56 18.17
CA CYS A 144 2.08 -12.47 17.25
C CYS A 144 3.14 -11.44 17.66
N LEU A 145 3.75 -11.67 18.82
CA LEU A 145 4.87 -10.85 19.29
C LEU A 145 6.13 -11.16 18.48
N PRO A 146 7.09 -10.22 18.40
CA PRO A 146 8.40 -10.46 17.80
C PRO A 146 9.09 -11.73 18.33
N ASP A 147 9.69 -12.51 17.44
CA ASP A 147 10.50 -13.69 17.81
C ASP A 147 11.80 -13.27 18.48
N VAL A 148 12.40 -12.20 17.94
CA VAL A 148 13.61 -11.60 18.48
C VAL A 148 13.22 -10.34 19.24
N LYS A 149 13.48 -10.32 20.54
CA LYS A 149 13.20 -9.18 21.45
C LYS A 149 14.20 -8.02 21.30
N LYS A 150 14.51 -7.66 20.06
CA LYS A 150 15.31 -6.47 19.75
C LYS A 150 14.38 -5.29 19.53
N LEU A 151 14.68 -4.18 20.20
CA LEU A 151 13.98 -2.92 20.00
C LEU A 151 14.74 -2.08 18.97
N PHE A 152 13.99 -1.45 18.08
CA PHE A 152 14.48 -0.47 17.12
C PHE A 152 13.81 0.86 17.43
N ASP A 153 14.49 1.97 17.11
CA ASP A 153 13.90 3.30 17.26
C ASP A 153 12.64 3.41 16.40
N SER A 154 11.60 4.01 16.97
CA SER A 154 10.32 4.14 16.29
C SER A 154 10.34 5.16 15.15
N VAL A 155 11.40 5.97 15.03
CA VAL A 155 11.56 7.01 14.00
C VAL A 155 12.82 6.72 13.20
N HIS A 156 12.67 6.55 11.89
CA HIS A 156 13.79 6.44 10.94
C HIS A 156 13.76 7.62 9.98
N THR A 157 14.90 8.30 9.84
CA THR A 157 15.05 9.46 8.98
C THR A 157 15.77 9.05 7.70
N GLU A 158 15.07 9.17 6.57
CA GLU A 158 15.63 8.90 5.25
C GLU A 158 14.91 9.78 4.24
N GLU A 159 15.64 10.52 3.42
CA GLU A 159 15.01 11.43 2.47
C GLU A 159 14.26 10.65 1.38
N ARG A 160 13.05 11.10 1.04
CA ARG A 160 12.28 10.49 -0.06
C ARG A 160 12.98 10.65 -1.41
N THR A 161 12.91 9.59 -2.22
CA THR A 161 13.30 9.63 -3.64
C THR A 161 12.10 9.97 -4.54
N GLU A 162 12.34 10.17 -5.84
CA GLU A 162 11.31 10.60 -6.82
C GLU A 162 10.21 9.54 -7.04
N HIS A 163 10.60 8.27 -7.11
CA HIS A 163 9.66 7.16 -7.19
C HIS A 163 9.30 6.80 -5.76
N SER A 164 8.05 6.99 -5.31
CA SER A 164 7.51 6.82 -3.94
C SER A 164 7.90 5.50 -3.23
N THR A 165 9.19 5.25 -3.05
CA THR A 165 9.80 3.98 -2.68
C THR A 165 10.01 3.98 -1.20
N LYS A 166 9.44 2.98 -0.56
CA LYS A 166 9.56 2.81 0.89
C LYS A 166 11.01 2.41 1.23
N PRO A 167 11.58 2.92 2.33
CA PRO A 167 12.93 2.56 2.75
C PRO A 167 13.09 1.06 2.97
N GLU A 168 14.19 0.49 2.48
CA GLU A 168 14.55 -0.91 2.74
C GLU A 168 14.75 -1.18 4.24
N HIS A 169 15.11 -0.14 4.99
CA HIS A 169 15.32 -0.16 6.43
C HIS A 169 14.17 -0.84 7.20
N PHE A 170 12.91 -0.54 6.85
CA PHE A 170 11.77 -1.13 7.55
C PHE A 170 11.61 -2.63 7.26
N ARG A 171 11.90 -3.07 6.03
CA ARG A 171 11.91 -4.51 5.71
C ARG A 171 13.02 -5.23 6.48
N MET A 172 14.20 -4.61 6.60
CA MET A 172 15.29 -5.14 7.44
C MET A 172 14.90 -5.27 8.92
N ILE A 173 14.17 -4.30 9.48
CA ILE A 173 13.64 -4.40 10.84
C ILE A 173 12.73 -5.63 10.93
N ILE A 174 11.77 -5.76 10.02
CA ILE A 174 10.81 -6.88 10.01
C ILE A 174 11.56 -8.21 9.91
N ASP A 175 12.51 -8.34 8.99
CA ASP A 175 13.31 -9.55 8.81
C ASP A 175 14.15 -9.89 10.05
N THR A 176 14.60 -8.87 10.80
CA THR A 176 15.36 -9.08 12.04
C THR A 176 14.48 -9.56 13.19
N ILE A 177 13.28 -9.01 13.34
CA ILE A 177 12.39 -9.32 14.47
C ILE A 177 11.48 -10.53 14.22
N TYR A 178 11.29 -10.90 12.94
CA TYR A 178 10.62 -12.12 12.48
C TYR A 178 11.53 -12.90 11.50
N PRO A 179 12.54 -13.63 12.00
CA PRO A 179 13.43 -14.41 11.16
C PRO A 179 12.70 -15.56 10.46
N GLU A 180 11.65 -16.10 11.06
CA GLU A 180 10.93 -17.29 10.57
C GLU A 180 9.47 -16.99 10.18
N GLY A 181 8.95 -17.81 9.27
CA GLY A 181 7.55 -17.78 8.84
C GLY A 181 7.35 -17.24 7.43
N ASN A 182 6.25 -17.70 6.82
CA ASN A 182 5.86 -17.28 5.48
C ASN A 182 5.51 -15.79 5.48
N ARG A 183 6.10 -15.05 4.53
CA ARG A 183 5.95 -13.60 4.45
C ARG A 183 5.53 -13.14 3.06
N ILE A 184 4.65 -12.14 3.02
CA ILE A 184 4.12 -11.57 1.78
C ILE A 184 4.16 -10.04 1.81
N GLU A 185 4.59 -9.45 0.70
CA GLU A 185 4.48 -8.02 0.41
C GLU A 185 3.30 -7.80 -0.54
N LEU A 186 2.25 -7.15 -0.02
CA LEU A 186 1.06 -6.75 -0.77
C LEU A 186 1.30 -5.38 -1.40
N PHE A 187 0.83 -5.23 -2.64
CA PHE A 187 1.06 -4.06 -3.50
C PHE A 187 2.55 -3.82 -3.81
N ALA A 188 3.33 -4.91 -3.84
CA ALA A 188 4.73 -4.88 -4.16
C ALA A 188 4.97 -4.36 -5.58
N ARG A 189 6.01 -3.53 -5.75
CA ARG A 189 6.50 -3.09 -7.07
C ARG A 189 7.62 -3.95 -7.61
N LYS A 190 8.36 -4.61 -6.72
CA LYS A 190 9.48 -5.49 -7.05
C LYS A 190 9.48 -6.70 -6.12
N GLN A 191 10.06 -7.78 -6.62
CA GLN A 191 10.33 -8.97 -5.82
C GLN A 191 11.48 -8.68 -4.83
N SER A 192 11.25 -8.99 -3.55
CA SER A 192 12.25 -8.88 -2.48
C SER A 192 12.69 -10.29 -2.04
N LYS A 193 13.97 -10.48 -1.73
CA LYS A 193 14.49 -11.81 -1.36
C LYS A 193 13.78 -12.32 -0.10
N GLY A 194 13.25 -13.54 -0.14
CA GLY A 194 12.57 -14.17 1.00
C GLY A 194 11.11 -13.77 1.19
N TRP A 195 10.57 -12.85 0.38
CA TRP A 195 9.18 -12.40 0.45
C TRP A 195 8.38 -12.92 -0.72
N LYS A 196 7.13 -13.34 -0.55
CA LYS A 196 6.22 -13.44 -1.70
C LYS A 196 5.82 -12.03 -2.11
N ALA A 197 5.89 -11.69 -3.40
CA ALA A 197 5.36 -10.42 -3.90
C ALA A 197 3.96 -10.63 -4.50
N TYR A 198 3.03 -9.73 -4.16
CA TYR A 198 1.73 -9.60 -4.82
C TYR A 198 1.50 -8.13 -5.16
N GLY A 199 1.42 -7.80 -6.44
CA GLY A 199 1.18 -6.44 -6.90
C GLY A 199 1.14 -6.35 -8.43
N ASN A 200 0.42 -5.37 -8.96
CA ASN A 200 0.19 -5.22 -10.41
C ASN A 200 1.47 -4.86 -11.19
N GLU A 201 2.53 -4.47 -10.50
CA GLU A 201 3.83 -4.07 -11.07
C GLU A 201 4.91 -5.16 -10.95
N CYS A 202 4.67 -6.21 -10.17
CA CYS A 202 5.65 -7.28 -10.04
C CYS A 202 5.68 -8.12 -11.32
N LYS A 203 6.79 -8.05 -12.06
CA LYS A 203 7.10 -9.06 -13.08
C LYS A 203 7.16 -10.42 -12.38
N ILE A 204 6.25 -11.32 -12.76
CA ILE A 204 6.28 -12.72 -12.35
C ILE A 204 7.60 -13.29 -12.90
N SER A 205 8.51 -13.68 -12.00
CA SER A 205 9.66 -14.52 -12.34
C SER A 205 9.27 -15.98 -12.30
#